data_AF-G0LKM2-F1
#
_entry.id   AF-G0LKM2-F1
#
_cell.length_a   1.000
_cell.length_b   1.000
_cell.length_c   1.000
_cell.angle_alpha   90.00
_cell.angle_beta   90.00
_cell.angle_gamma   90.00
#
_symmetry.space_group_name_H-M   'P 1'
#
loop_
_entity.id
_entity.type
_entity.pdbx_description
1 polymer ?
#
loop_
_entity_poly.entity_id
_entity_poly.type
_entity_poly.pdbx_seq_one_letter_code
_entity_poly.pdbx_strand_id
1 'polypeptide(L)'
;MGILVAVSDDNQFQTVLNVAVGLADGFNDELYVTHITETENASGDERDFRDEIRESLPETTVSIDIGLEHLSRSGLRSGTAIGKQLVELSESADIDHIVIGHRSKGRLTTAREGHTGFVVADEAAVPVTIVPEAVDS
;
A
#
# COMPACT_ATOMS: atom_id res chain seq x y z
N MET A 1 -9.15 -10.90 10.26
CA MET A 1 -7.69 -10.81 10.11
C MET A 1 -7.42 -10.56 8.64
N GLY A 2 -6.48 -9.68 8.37
CA GLY A 2 -6.44 -8.98 7.10
C GLY A 2 -5.08 -8.39 6.80
N ILE A 3 -4.79 -8.29 5.51
CA ILE A 3 -3.54 -7.76 4.99
C ILE A 3 -3.82 -6.39 4.39
N LEU A 4 -3.22 -5.35 4.97
CA LEU A 4 -3.27 -3.99 4.43
C LEU A 4 -2.20 -3.82 3.35
N VAL A 5 -2.59 -3.45 2.14
CA VAL A 5 -1.69 -3.27 1.00
C VAL A 5 -1.70 -1.83 0.55
N ALA A 6 -0.56 -1.15 0.63
CA ALA A 6 -0.44 0.19 0.08
C ALA A 6 0.05 0.14 -1.38
N VAL A 7 -0.74 0.70 -2.29
CA VAL A 7 -0.43 0.83 -3.72
C VAL A 7 -0.33 2.29 -4.14
N SER A 8 0.56 2.57 -5.09
CA SER A 8 0.71 3.87 -5.76
C SER A 8 0.16 3.79 -7.19
N ASP A 9 -0.06 4.94 -7.82
CA ASP A 9 -0.47 5.09 -9.22
C ASP A 9 0.64 4.73 -10.23
N ASP A 10 1.65 3.96 -9.81
CA ASP A 10 2.79 3.60 -10.64
C ASP A 10 2.64 2.20 -11.23
N ASN A 11 3.29 1.94 -12.36
CA ASN A 11 3.19 0.65 -13.07
C ASN A 11 3.65 -0.58 -12.25
N GLN A 12 4.08 -0.40 -11.00
CA GLN A 12 4.62 -1.44 -10.13
C GLN A 12 3.62 -1.94 -9.09
N PHE A 13 2.44 -1.33 -8.96
CA PHE A 13 1.42 -1.79 -8.02
C PHE A 13 1.01 -3.24 -8.26
N GLN A 14 1.06 -3.72 -9.51
CA GLN A 14 0.75 -5.10 -9.89
C GLN A 14 1.64 -6.13 -9.19
N THR A 15 2.95 -5.86 -9.08
CA THR A 15 3.88 -6.76 -8.38
C THR A 15 3.56 -6.82 -6.89
N VAL A 16 3.22 -5.68 -6.29
CA VAL A 16 2.81 -5.58 -4.89
C VAL A 16 1.52 -6.36 -4.66
N LEU A 17 0.52 -6.19 -5.53
CA LEU A 17 -0.74 -6.92 -5.47
C LEU A 17 -0.55 -8.42 -5.61
N ASN A 18 0.30 -8.89 -6.55
CA ASN A 18 0.57 -10.31 -6.72
C ASN A 18 1.17 -10.95 -5.45
N VAL A 19 2.15 -10.29 -4.83
CA VAL A 19 2.71 -10.76 -3.56
C VAL A 19 1.66 -10.76 -2.46
N ALA A 20 0.87 -9.68 -2.36
CA ALA A 20 -0.13 -9.55 -1.32
C ALA A 20 -1.28 -10.56 -1.46
N VAL A 21 -1.73 -10.85 -2.69
CA VAL A 21 -2.71 -11.91 -2.96
C VAL A 21 -2.15 -13.28 -2.59
N GLY A 22 -0.88 -13.56 -2.93
CA GLY A 22 -0.24 -14.82 -2.55
C GLY A 22 -0.12 -15.00 -1.02
N LEU A 23 0.15 -13.90 -0.29
CA LEU A 23 0.16 -13.92 1.17
C LEU A 23 -1.25 -14.12 1.74
N ALA A 24 -2.24 -13.40 1.23
CA ALA A 24 -3.63 -13.50 1.69
C ALA A 24 -4.21 -14.90 1.45
N ASP A 25 -3.94 -15.51 0.30
CA ASP A 25 -4.33 -16.89 0.00
C ASP A 25 -3.62 -17.88 0.95
N GLY A 26 -2.31 -17.69 1.17
CA GLY A 26 -1.53 -18.53 2.09
C GLY A 26 -1.95 -18.42 3.56
N PHE A 27 -2.42 -17.26 3.99
CA PHE A 27 -2.89 -17.01 5.37
C PHE A 27 -4.41 -17.19 5.54
N ASN A 28 -5.15 -17.32 4.44
CA ASN A 28 -6.61 -17.31 4.42
C ASN A 28 -7.18 -16.03 5.08
N ASP A 29 -6.57 -14.89 4.74
CA ASP A 29 -6.91 -13.55 5.22
C ASP A 29 -7.56 -12.70 4.13
N GLU A 30 -8.27 -11.66 4.54
CA GLU A 30 -8.84 -10.67 3.62
C GLU A 30 -7.78 -9.65 3.17
N LEU A 31 -7.92 -9.13 1.96
CA LEU A 31 -7.01 -8.13 1.40
C LEU A 31 -7.64 -6.74 1.43
N TYR A 32 -7.01 -5.80 2.13
CA TYR A 32 -7.41 -4.40 2.19
C TYR A 32 -6.44 -3.58 1.34
N VAL A 33 -6.79 -3.32 0.09
CA VAL A 33 -5.97 -2.53 -0.84
C VAL A 33 -6.28 -1.05 -0.64
N THR A 34 -5.27 -0.26 -0.31
CA THR A 34 -5.39 1.19 -0.13
C THR A 34 -4.45 1.96 -1.04
N HIS A 35 -4.97 3.02 -1.63
CA HIS A 35 -4.19 4.05 -2.31
C HIS A 35 -4.27 5.35 -1.52
N ILE A 36 -3.13 5.88 -1.08
CA ILE A 36 -3.08 7.15 -0.34
C ILE A 36 -2.67 8.27 -1.28
N THR A 37 -3.56 9.25 -1.50
CA THR A 37 -3.35 10.40 -2.39
C THR A 37 -3.31 11.72 -1.64
N GLU A 38 -2.45 12.65 -2.06
CA GLU A 38 -2.41 14.03 -1.54
C GLU A 38 -3.50 14.93 -2.12
N THR A 39 -4.20 14.47 -3.16
CA THR A 39 -5.18 15.29 -3.89
C THR A 39 -6.56 15.11 -3.26
N GLU A 40 -7.12 16.17 -2.66
CA GLU A 40 -8.45 16.15 -2.02
C GLU A 40 -9.64 16.16 -3.00
N ASN A 41 -9.37 16.24 -4.31
CA ASN A 41 -10.42 16.35 -5.32
C ASN A 41 -10.75 14.99 -5.92
N ALA A 42 -11.82 14.38 -5.42
CA ALA A 42 -12.49 13.23 -6.01
C ALA A 42 -12.82 13.50 -7.48
N SER A 43 -11.98 12.99 -8.37
CA SER A 43 -12.06 13.15 -9.81
C SER A 43 -12.03 11.77 -10.49
N GLY A 44 -12.39 11.71 -11.77
CA GLY A 44 -12.46 10.44 -12.53
C GLY A 44 -11.24 9.53 -12.34
N ASP A 45 -10.07 10.15 -12.17
CA ASP A 45 -8.77 9.53 -11.91
C ASP A 45 -8.79 8.48 -10.78
N GLU A 46 -9.51 8.74 -9.69
CA GLU A 46 -9.65 7.80 -8.56
C GLU A 46 -10.49 6.56 -8.92
N ARG A 47 -11.56 6.76 -9.70
CA ARG A 47 -12.40 5.65 -10.17
C ARG A 47 -11.65 4.82 -11.20
N ASP A 48 -10.96 5.49 -12.11
CA ASP A 48 -10.16 4.86 -13.16
C ASP A 48 -9.05 4.02 -12.52
N PHE A 49 -8.37 4.54 -11.50
CA PHE A 49 -7.34 3.78 -10.76
C PHE A 49 -7.92 2.59 -9.99
N ARG A 50 -9.07 2.76 -9.34
CA ARG A 50 -9.76 1.64 -8.68
C ARG A 50 -10.15 0.54 -9.67
N ASP A 51 -10.57 0.92 -10.86
CA ASP A 51 -10.95 -0.04 -11.90
C ASP A 51 -9.70 -0.69 -12.52
N GLU A 52 -8.59 0.04 -12.64
CA GLU A 52 -7.29 -0.51 -13.04
C GLU A 52 -6.77 -1.54 -12.03
N ILE A 53 -6.86 -1.26 -10.72
CA ILE A 53 -6.55 -2.25 -9.67
C ILE A 53 -7.40 -3.50 -9.88
N ARG A 54 -8.72 -3.37 -10.08
CA ARG A 54 -9.60 -4.53 -10.29
C ARG A 54 -9.25 -5.33 -11.52
N GLU A 55 -8.89 -4.68 -12.62
CA GLU A 55 -8.49 -5.35 -13.85
C GLU A 55 -7.15 -6.09 -13.68
N SER A 56 -6.26 -5.58 -12.83
CA SER A 56 -4.96 -6.20 -12.55
C SER A 56 -5.02 -7.38 -11.57
N LEU A 57 -6.10 -7.52 -10.80
CA LEU A 57 -6.19 -8.56 -9.79
C LEU A 57 -6.31 -9.94 -10.46
N PRO A 58 -5.46 -10.91 -10.08
CA PRO A 58 -5.58 -12.27 -10.60
C PRO A 58 -6.91 -12.88 -10.16
N GLU A 59 -7.41 -13.86 -10.92
CA GLU A 59 -8.56 -14.66 -10.49
C GLU A 59 -8.21 -15.35 -9.15
N THR A 60 -8.83 -14.88 -8.06
CA THR A 60 -8.56 -15.35 -6.70
C THR A 60 -9.85 -15.52 -5.91
N THR A 61 -9.84 -16.44 -4.95
CA THR A 61 -10.93 -16.64 -3.99
C THR A 61 -10.81 -15.73 -2.76
N VAL A 62 -9.71 -14.98 -2.64
CA VAL A 62 -9.49 -14.01 -1.56
C VAL A 62 -10.52 -12.89 -1.64
N SER A 63 -11.10 -12.52 -0.48
CA SER A 63 -11.96 -11.34 -0.36
C SER A 63 -11.08 -10.09 -0.43
N ILE A 64 -11.40 -9.17 -1.36
CA ILE A 64 -10.60 -7.96 -1.59
C ILE A 64 -11.50 -6.74 -1.42
N ASP A 65 -11.12 -5.87 -0.49
CA ASP A 65 -11.68 -4.53 -0.33
C ASP A 65 -10.69 -3.49 -0.87
N ILE A 66 -11.18 -2.52 -1.64
CA ILE A 66 -10.35 -1.50 -2.29
C ILE A 66 -10.81 -0.13 -1.81
N GLY A 67 -9.98 0.49 -0.97
CA GLY A 67 -10.15 1.82 -0.43
C GLY A 67 -9.26 2.86 -1.12
N LEU A 68 -9.75 4.09 -1.17
CA LEU A 68 -8.98 5.27 -1.56
C LEU A 68 -8.94 6.20 -0.35
N GLU A 69 -7.74 6.51 0.10
CA GLU A 69 -7.50 7.26 1.32
C GLU A 69 -6.85 8.60 0.98
N HIS A 70 -7.36 9.68 1.56
CA HIS A 70 -6.72 10.99 1.41
C HIS A 70 -5.65 11.17 2.48
N LEU A 71 -4.52 11.75 2.09
CA LEU A 71 -3.45 12.07 3.01
C LEU A 71 -3.90 13.15 3.98
N SER A 72 -4.20 12.76 5.22
CA SER A 72 -4.70 13.68 6.25
C SER A 72 -3.59 14.48 6.95
N ARG A 73 -2.31 14.17 6.65
CA ARG A 73 -1.14 14.70 7.36
C ARG A 73 -0.39 15.73 6.51
N SER A 74 -0.72 17.01 6.69
CA SER A 74 -0.02 18.13 6.06
C SER A 74 1.26 18.53 6.81
N GLY A 75 2.24 19.11 6.09
CA GLY A 75 3.48 19.65 6.67
C GLY A 75 4.59 18.62 6.97
N LEU A 76 4.33 17.33 6.77
CA LEU A 76 5.34 16.28 6.75
C LEU A 76 5.83 16.04 5.32
N ARG A 77 6.97 15.36 5.19
CA ARG A 77 7.40 14.83 3.89
C ARG A 77 6.46 13.71 3.49
N SER A 78 6.02 13.67 2.24
CA SER A 78 4.95 12.79 1.75
C SER A 78 5.14 11.32 2.13
N GLY A 79 6.36 10.76 1.99
CA GLY A 79 6.65 9.39 2.38
C GLY A 79 6.52 9.13 3.89
N THR A 80 6.90 10.09 4.73
CA THR A 80 6.69 9.98 6.20
C THR A 80 5.21 10.10 6.55
N ALA A 81 4.49 10.99 5.89
CA ALA A 81 3.05 11.18 6.10
C ALA A 81 2.26 9.91 5.76
N ILE A 82 2.52 9.33 4.58
CA ILE A 82 1.94 8.07 4.11
C ILE A 82 2.28 6.94 5.08
N GLY A 83 3.56 6.83 5.50
CA GLY A 83 3.96 5.77 6.42
C GLY A 83 3.21 5.82 7.75
N LYS A 84 3.05 7.01 8.33
CA LYS A 84 2.28 7.19 9.58
C LYS A 84 0.79 6.88 9.41
N GLN A 85 0.22 7.23 8.27
CA GLN A 85 -1.18 6.91 7.99
C GLN A 85 -1.39 5.40 7.79
N LEU A 86 -0.45 4.69 7.16
CA LEU A 86 -0.51 3.23 7.05
C LEU A 86 -0.41 2.55 8.42
N VAL A 87 0.44 3.05 9.31
CA VAL A 87 0.52 2.56 10.69
C VAL A 87 -0.83 2.75 11.39
N GLU A 88 -1.43 3.93 11.29
CA GLU A 88 -2.75 4.23 11.87
C GLU A 88 -3.86 3.33 11.30
N LEU A 89 -3.89 3.10 9.98
CA LEU A 89 -4.84 2.17 9.35
C LEU A 89 -4.65 0.73 9.85
N SER A 90 -3.39 0.32 10.10
CA SER A 90 -3.09 -1.01 10.63
C SER A 90 -3.47 -1.22 12.09
N GLU A 91 -3.79 -0.16 12.84
CA GLU A 91 -4.30 -0.27 14.21
C GLU A 91 -5.77 -0.73 14.26
N SER A 92 -6.43 -0.84 13.10
CA SER A 92 -7.74 -1.49 13.00
C SER A 92 -7.66 -2.94 13.50
N ALA A 93 -8.67 -3.38 14.24
CA ALA A 93 -8.70 -4.70 14.88
C ALA A 93 -8.65 -5.89 13.90
N ASP A 94 -8.81 -5.63 12.60
CA ASP A 94 -8.88 -6.64 11.55
C ASP A 94 -7.61 -6.71 10.68
N ILE A 95 -6.59 -5.88 10.94
CA ILE A 95 -5.33 -5.88 10.18
C ILE A 95 -4.18 -6.49 11.00
N ASP A 96 -3.51 -7.49 10.42
CA ASP A 96 -2.45 -8.25 11.09
C ASP A 96 -1.15 -8.30 10.29
N HIS A 97 -1.14 -7.71 9.09
CA HIS A 97 0.04 -7.66 8.22
C HIS A 97 -0.04 -6.43 7.30
N ILE A 98 1.10 -5.80 7.03
CA ILE A 98 1.19 -4.70 6.07
C ILE A 98 2.09 -5.11 4.89
N VAL A 99 1.64 -4.85 3.67
CA VAL A 99 2.41 -5.03 2.44
C VAL A 99 2.58 -3.67 1.75
N ILE A 100 3.82 -3.32 1.44
CA ILE A 100 4.14 -2.05 0.77
C ILE A 100 5.13 -2.26 -0.36
N GLY A 101 4.92 -1.54 -1.46
CA GLY A 101 5.92 -1.43 -2.52
C GLY A 101 7.13 -0.62 -2.08
N HIS A 102 8.32 -1.07 -2.45
CA HIS A 102 9.56 -0.33 -2.32
C HIS A 102 10.05 0.13 -3.67
N ARG A 103 10.07 1.45 -3.82
CA ARG A 103 10.77 2.09 -4.92
C ARG A 103 12.22 2.37 -4.53
N SER A 104 13.14 2.03 -5.44
CA SER A 104 14.50 2.58 -5.43
C SER A 104 14.48 4.07 -5.81
N LYS A 105 13.90 4.93 -4.98
CA LYS A 105 14.00 6.38 -5.19
C LYS A 105 15.49 6.73 -5.09
N GLY A 106 16.03 7.43 -6.10
CA GLY A 106 17.43 7.88 -6.06
C GLY A 106 17.73 8.61 -4.75
N ARG A 107 18.94 8.45 -4.20
CA ARG A 107 19.30 8.92 -2.83
C ARG A 107 18.89 10.36 -2.51
N LEU A 108 18.85 11.24 -3.52
CA LEU A 108 18.46 12.65 -3.38
C LEU A 108 16.95 12.84 -3.15
N THR A 109 16.12 11.98 -3.74
CA THR A 109 14.66 12.00 -3.65
C THR A 109 14.18 11.44 -2.32
N THR A 110 14.78 10.33 -1.87
CA THR A 110 14.53 9.74 -0.53
C THR A 110 14.85 10.71 0.60
N ALA A 111 15.94 11.48 0.46
CA ALA A 111 16.33 12.49 1.44
C ALA A 111 15.37 13.70 1.51
N ARG A 112 14.52 13.93 0.49
CA ARG A 112 13.55 15.03 0.44
C ARG A 112 12.13 14.60 0.78
N GLU A 113 11.71 13.42 0.33
CA GLU A 113 10.33 12.94 0.44
C GLU A 113 10.09 12.04 1.66
N GLY A 114 11.14 11.56 2.33
CA GLY A 114 11.00 10.57 3.41
C GLY A 114 10.83 9.15 2.84
N HIS A 115 10.90 8.15 3.72
CA HIS A 115 10.93 6.75 3.32
C HIS A 115 9.74 6.00 3.96
N THR A 116 8.65 5.85 3.22
CA THR A 116 7.41 5.18 3.68
C THR A 116 7.73 3.84 4.33
N GLY A 117 8.47 2.98 3.63
CA GLY A 117 8.78 1.65 4.16
C GLY A 117 9.73 1.62 5.36
N PHE A 118 10.42 2.74 5.65
CA PHE A 118 11.23 2.81 6.87
C PHE A 118 10.33 3.16 8.04
N VAL A 119 9.45 4.16 7.87
CA VAL A 119 8.49 4.55 8.91
C VAL A 119 7.57 3.39 9.26
N VAL A 120 7.01 2.71 8.27
CA VAL A 120 6.12 1.56 8.52
C VAL A 120 6.88 0.43 9.20
N ALA A 121 8.09 0.08 8.74
CA ALA A 121 8.88 -0.99 9.36
C ALA A 121 9.38 -0.65 10.78
N ASP A 122 9.56 0.63 11.11
CA ASP A 122 10.02 1.09 12.42
C ASP A 122 8.87 1.23 13.43
N GLU A 123 7.69 1.66 12.97
CA GLU A 123 6.58 2.05 13.86
C GLU A 123 5.40 1.03 13.89
N ALA A 124 5.23 0.17 12.89
CA ALA A 124 4.09 -0.76 12.84
C ALA A 124 4.16 -1.82 13.94
N ALA A 125 3.00 -2.11 14.56
CA ALA A 125 2.86 -3.19 15.55
C ALA A 125 2.71 -4.59 14.93
N VAL A 126 2.49 -4.65 13.61
CA VAL A 126 2.27 -5.86 12.83
C VAL A 126 3.43 -6.11 11.86
N PRO A 127 3.66 -7.37 11.42
CA PRO A 127 4.68 -7.66 10.42
C PRO A 127 4.50 -6.83 9.13
N VAL A 128 5.63 -6.45 8.54
CA VAL A 128 5.68 -5.63 7.33
C VAL A 128 6.46 -6.35 6.23
N THR A 129 5.82 -6.55 5.08
CA THR A 129 6.47 -7.02 3.84
C THR A 129 6.77 -5.83 2.95
N ILE A 130 8.05 -5.67 2.62
CA ILE A 130 8.54 -4.67 1.69
C ILE A 130 8.81 -5.36 0.34
N VAL A 131 8.00 -5.06 -0.66
CA VAL A 131 8.09 -5.67 -2.00
C VAL A 131 9.05 -4.87 -2.87
N PRO A 132 10.17 -5.45 -3.33
CA PRO A 132 11.10 -4.74 -4.20
C PRO A 132 10.53 -4.52 -5.60
N GLU A 133 11.17 -3.62 -6.35
CA GLU A 133 10.79 -3.23 -7.71
C GLU A 133 10.78 -4.40 -8.73
N ALA A 134 11.57 -5.44 -8.47
CA ALA A 134 11.55 -6.69 -9.20
C ALA A 134 11.56 -7.86 -8.21
N VAL A 135 10.64 -8.79 -8.41
CA VAL A 135 10.61 -10.08 -7.71
C VAL A 135 10.80 -11.13 -8.80
N ASP A 136 11.94 -11.83 -8.79
CA ASP A 136 12.15 -12.94 -9.73
C ASP A 136 11.11 -14.03 -9.42
N SER A 137 10.38 -14.46 -10.45
CA SER A 137 9.34 -15.51 -10.39
C SER A 137 9.93 -16.91 -10.47
#